data_AF-A0A973D3K0-F1
#
_entry.id   AF-A0A973D3K0-F1
#
_cell.length_a   1.000
_cell.length_b   1.000
_cell.length_c   1.000
_cell.angle_alpha   90.00
_cell.angle_beta   90.00
_cell.angle_gamma   90.00
#
_symmetry.space_group_name_H-M   'P 1'
#
loop_
_entity.id
_entity.type
_entity.pdbx_description
1 polymer ?
#
loop_
_entity_poly.entity_id
_entity_poly.type
_entity_poly.pdbx_seq_one_letter_code
_entity_poly.pdbx_strand_id
1 'polypeptide(L)' 'TTGGTGIGARDFTPEATRHCCSTMIPGFGEKMRAANWEDVPTAILSRAGAGLIGTCLVVNLPGNPRANLHSTSRTIR' A
#
# COMPACT_ATOMS: atom_id res chain seq x y z
N THR A 1 -3.73 -1.34 6.98
CA THR A 1 -3.24 -2.72 7.22
C THR A 1 -1.74 -2.76 6.95
N THR A 2 -1.02 -3.77 7.46
CA THR A 2 0.43 -3.94 7.21
C THR A 2 0.69 -5.35 6.67
N GLY A 3 1.44 -5.46 5.57
CA GLY A 3 1.80 -6.74 4.97
C GLY A 3 0.73 -7.34 4.03
N GLY A 4 1.10 -8.45 3.39
CA GLY A 4 0.25 -9.15 2.43
C GLY A 4 0.04 -8.43 1.09
N THR A 5 0.94 -7.50 0.73
CA THR A 5 0.85 -6.66 -0.48
C THR A 5 1.82 -7.09 -1.59
N GLY A 6 2.56 -8.19 -1.42
CA GLY A 6 3.46 -8.71 -2.43
C GLY A 6 2.74 -9.47 -3.55
N ILE A 7 3.49 -10.33 -4.25
CA ILE A 7 2.99 -11.21 -5.31
C ILE A 7 2.91 -12.69 -4.87
N GLY A 8 3.10 -12.96 -3.58
CA GLY A 8 3.03 -14.31 -3.04
C GLY A 8 1.61 -14.85 -3.08
N ALA A 9 1.46 -16.18 -3.15
CA ALA A 9 0.15 -16.85 -3.23
C ALA A 9 -0.79 -16.59 -2.04
N ARG A 10 -0.30 -15.97 -0.96
CA ARG A 10 -1.06 -15.59 0.24
C ARG A 10 -1.28 -14.08 0.36
N ASP A 11 -0.73 -13.29 -0.55
CA ASP A 11 -0.84 -11.83 -0.53
C ASP A 11 -2.19 -11.42 -1.13
N PHE A 12 -3.21 -11.27 -0.29
CA PHE A 12 -4.57 -10.89 -0.70
C PHE A 12 -5.02 -9.54 -0.13
N THR A 13 -4.16 -8.84 0.61
CA THR A 13 -4.55 -7.59 1.27
C THR A 13 -5.06 -6.53 0.27
N PRO A 14 -4.44 -6.32 -0.92
CA PRO A 14 -4.94 -5.37 -1.91
C PRO A 14 -6.31 -5.76 -2.48
N GLU A 15 -6.55 -7.05 -2.72
CA GLU A 15 -7.82 -7.60 -3.22
C GLU A 15 -8.93 -7.39 -2.19
N ALA A 16 -8.65 -7.73 -0.93
CA ALA A 16 -9.59 -7.55 0.17
C ALA A 16 -9.96 -6.07 0.34
N THR A 17 -8.96 -5.17 0.32
CA THR A 17 -9.22 -3.73 0.39
C THR A 17 -10.06 -3.24 -0.79
N ARG A 18 -9.76 -3.67 -2.02
CA ARG A 18 -10.55 -3.30 -3.20
C ARG A 18 -12.00 -3.77 -3.10
N HIS A 19 -12.25 -4.92 -2.49
CA HIS A 19 -13.60 -5.44 -2.30
C HIS A 19 -14.38 -4.66 -1.23
N CYS A 20 -13.72 -4.20 -0.16
CA CYS A 20 -14.37 -3.47 0.93
C CYS A 20 -14.50 -1.97 0.68
N CYS A 21 -13.63 -1.37 -0.14
CA CYS A 21 -13.64 0.06 -0.38
C CYS A 21 -14.72 0.47 -1.39
N SER A 22 -15.47 1.53 -1.06
CA SER A 22 -16.41 2.15 -1.99
C SER A 22 -15.71 2.91 -3.10
N THR A 23 -14.55 3.50 -2.78
CA THR A 23 -13.73 4.27 -3.73
C THR A 23 -12.26 3.97 -3.54
N MET A 24 -11.56 3.62 -4.62
CA MET A 24 -10.10 3.44 -4.60
C MET A 24 -9.38 4.77 -4.87
N ILE A 25 -8.23 4.97 -4.22
CA ILE A 25 -7.37 6.15 -4.40
C ILE A 25 -6.03 5.68 -5.01
N PRO A 26 -5.93 5.53 -6.35
CA PRO A 26 -4.78 4.91 -7.00
C PRO A 26 -3.46 5.65 -6.74
N GLY A 27 -3.49 6.97 -6.59
CA GLY A 27 -2.31 7.81 -6.36
C GLY A 27 -1.52 7.46 -5.09
N PHE A 28 -2.16 6.87 -4.07
CA PHE A 28 -1.43 6.38 -2.89
C PHE A 28 -0.46 5.26 -3.27
N GLY A 29 -0.92 4.26 -4.03
CA GLY A 29 -0.07 3.13 -4.43
C GLY A 29 1.14 3.58 -5.26
N GLU A 30 0.93 4.53 -6.17
CA GLU A 30 1.98 5.12 -7.00
C GLU A 30 3.01 5.87 -6.16
N LYS A 31 2.56 6.79 -5.30
CA LYS A 31 3.44 7.59 -4.44
C LYS A 31 4.22 6.71 -3.45
N MET A 32 3.59 5.69 -2.87
CA MET A 32 4.26 4.73 -1.99
C MET A 32 5.34 3.92 -2.72
N ARG A 33 5.09 3.47 -3.95
CA ARG A 33 6.11 2.76 -4.75
C ARG A 33 7.27 3.68 -5.12
N ALA A 34 6.97 4.89 -5.58
CA ALA A 34 7.98 5.89 -5.91
C ALA A 34 8.84 6.25 -4.69
N ALA A 35 8.23 6.45 -3.52
CA ALA A 35 8.95 6.79 -2.30
C ALA A 35 9.93 5.68 -1.86
N ASN A 36 9.57 4.41 -2.05
CA ASN A 36 10.37 3.27 -1.60
C ASN A 36 11.36 2.74 -2.65
N TRP A 37 11.33 3.25 -3.88
CA TRP A 37 12.13 2.74 -4.99
C TRP A 37 13.64 2.80 -4.75
N GLU A 38 14.11 3.88 -4.14
CA GLU A 38 15.54 4.10 -3.87
C GLU A 38 16.11 3.10 -2.85
N ASP A 39 15.32 2.73 -1.83
CA ASP A 39 15.77 1.90 -0.71
C ASP A 39 15.42 0.42 -0.87
N VAL A 40 14.37 0.12 -1.64
CA VAL A 40 13.83 -1.22 -1.83
C VAL A 40 13.59 -1.45 -3.32
N PRO A 41 14.55 -2.05 -4.05
CA PRO A 41 14.42 -2.30 -5.50
C PRO A 41 13.18 -3.15 -5.86
N THR A 42 12.73 -4.01 -4.94
CA THR A 42 11.52 -4.82 -5.11
C THR A 42 10.22 -4.07 -4.79
N ALA A 43 10.27 -2.78 -4.44
CA ALA A 43 9.10 -1.96 -4.12
C ALA A 43 8.08 -1.92 -5.27
N ILE A 44 8.55 -2.02 -6.52
CA ILE A 44 7.69 -2.06 -7.70
C ILE A 44 6.73 -3.26 -7.71
N LEU A 45 7.10 -4.37 -7.06
CA LEU A 45 6.26 -5.57 -6.95
C LEU A 45 5.15 -5.41 -5.91
N SER A 46 5.17 -4.34 -5.10
CA SER A 46 4.15 -4.10 -4.09
C SER A 46 2.85 -3.61 -4.73
N ARG A 47 1.78 -4.34 -4.46
CA ARG A 47 0.40 -4.03 -4.81
C ARG A 47 -0.31 -3.21 -3.72
N ALA A 48 0.46 -2.58 -2.83
CA ALA A 48 -0.04 -1.64 -1.83
C ALA A 48 -0.83 -0.49 -2.47
N GLY A 49 -1.89 -0.04 -1.81
CA GLY A 49 -2.81 1.00 -2.27
C GLY A 49 -3.62 1.59 -1.13
N ALA A 50 -4.60 2.43 -1.45
CA ALA A 50 -5.53 2.99 -0.48
C ALA A 50 -6.94 3.14 -1.08
N GLY A 51 -7.93 3.25 -0.22
CA GLY A 51 -9.32 3.48 -0.58
C GLY A 51 -10.15 3.98 0.60
N LEU A 52 -11.41 4.33 0.33
CA LEU A 52 -12.37 4.78 1.33
C LEU A 52 -13.37 3.68 1.66
N ILE A 53 -13.65 3.50 2.95
CA ILE A 53 -14.81 2.75 3.44
C ILE A 53 -15.70 3.75 4.16
N GLY A 54 -16.77 4.21 3.50
CA GLY A 54 -17.55 5.36 3.97
C GLY A 54 -16.67 6.61 4.02
N THR A 55 -16.46 7.16 5.21
CA THR A 55 -15.58 8.33 5.45
C THR A 55 -14.18 7.95 5.93
N CYS A 56 -13.90 6.66 6.14
CA CYS A 56 -12.62 6.19 6.65
C CYS A 56 -11.63 5.90 5.52
N LEU A 57 -10.43 6.50 5.60
CA LEU A 57 -9.30 6.16 4.74
C LEU A 57 -8.63 4.86 5.20
N VAL A 58 -8.56 3.88 4.30
CA VAL A 58 -7.86 2.62 4.49
C VAL A 58 -6.62 2.61 3.60
N VAL A 59 -5.45 2.39 4.21
CA VAL A 59 -4.16 2.30 3.51
C VAL A 59 -3.53 0.93 3.75
N ASN A 60 -3.10 0.28 2.68
CA ASN A 60 -2.30 -0.94 2.71
C ASN A 60 -0.83 -0.56 2.73
N LEU A 61 -0.18 -0.75 3.88
CA LEU A 61 1.25 -0.51 4.02
C LEU A 61 2.02 -1.81 3.75
N PRO A 62 3.26 -1.72 3.23
CA PRO A 62 4.15 -2.87 3.09
C PRO A 62 4.30 -3.72 4.37
N GLY A 63 4.79 -4.95 4.25
CA GLY A 63 5.15 -5.76 5.43
C GLY A 63 6.52 -5.39 5.99
N ASN A 64 7.40 -4.84 5.15
CA ASN A 64 8.78 -4.52 5.51
C ASN A 64 8.84 -3.25 6.37
N PRO A 65 9.41 -3.30 7.59
CA PRO A 65 9.50 -2.15 8.49
C PRO A 65 10.16 -0.91 7.87
N ARG A 66 11.21 -1.09 7.05
CA ARG A 66 11.88 0.04 6.38
C ARG A 66 10.95 0.72 5.37
N ALA A 67 10.26 -0.08 4.56
CA ALA A 67 9.31 0.44 3.58
C ALA A 67 8.09 1.12 4.24
N ASN A 68 7.66 0.64 5.41
CA ASN A 68 6.56 1.25 6.16
C ASN A 68 6.88 2.64 6.68
N LEU A 69 8.05 2.82 7.28
CA LEU A 69 8.46 4.09 7.86
C LEU A 69 8.58 5.18 6.78
N HIS A 70 9.16 4.81 5.64
CA HIS A 70 9.37 5.72 4.52
C HIS A 70 8.06 6.07 3.80
N SER A 71 7.20 5.06 3.61
CA SER A 71 5.88 5.22 3.00
C SER A 71 4.97 6.14 3.83
N THR A 72 4.93 5.97 5.14
CA THR A 72 4.05 6.73 6.04
C THR A 72 4.44 8.21 6.10
N SER A 73 5.74 8.49 6.23
CA SER A 73 6.25 9.86 6.38
C SER A 73 6.15 10.71 5.11
N ARG A 74 6.30 10.11 3.93
CA ARG A 74 6.33 10.83 2.63
C ARG A 74 5.00 10.81 1.88
N THR A 75 4.13 9.84 2.15
CA THR A 75 2.87 9.66 1.40
C THR A 75 1.63 10.17 2.13
N ILE A 76 1.57 10.02 3.47
CA ILE A 76 0.36 10.28 4.28
C ILE A 76 0.39 11.68 4.95
N ARG A 77 1.42 12.49 4.68
CA ARG A 77 1.47 13.89 5.13
C ARG A 77 0.60 14.81 4.27
#